data_AF-A0A377A1L0-F1
#
_entry.id   AF-A0A377A1L0-F1
#
_cell.length_a   1.000
_cell.length_b   1.000
_cell.length_c   1.000
_cell.angle_alpha   90.00
_cell.angle_beta   90.00
_cell.angle_gamma   90.00
#
_symmetry.space_group_name_H-M   'P 1'
#
loop_
_entity.id
_entity.type
_entity.pdbx_description
1 polymer ?
#
loop_
_entity_poly.entity_id
_entity_poly.type
_entity_poly.pdbx_seq_one_letter_code
_entity_poly.pdbx_strand_id
1 'polypeptide(L)'
;MWQAISRLLSEQLGEGEIELRNELPGGEVHAAWHLRYAGHDFFVKCDERELLPGFTAEADQLELLSRSKTVTVPKVWAVGADRDYSFSGDGLSPTSSAGCA
;
A
#
# COMPACT_ATOMS: atom_id res chain seq x y z
N MET A 1 -10.80 8.77 4.03
CA MET A 1 -9.67 7.88 3.66
C MET A 1 -10.12 6.70 2.81
N TRP A 2 -10.92 5.78 3.34
CA TRP A 2 -11.28 4.53 2.63
C TRP A 2 -12.00 4.70 1.28
N GLN A 3 -12.86 5.71 1.14
CA GLN A 3 -13.48 6.01 -0.16
C GLN A 3 -12.46 6.44 -1.22
N ALA A 4 -11.45 7.22 -0.82
CA ALA A 4 -10.38 7.64 -1.72
C ALA A 4 -9.47 6.46 -2.11
N ILE A 5 -9.12 5.60 -1.15
CA ILE A 5 -8.38 4.36 -1.40
C ILE A 5 -9.17 3.43 -2.34
N SER A 6 -10.45 3.19 -2.06
CA SER A 6 -11.30 2.33 -2.90
C SER A 6 -11.42 2.85 -4.33
N ARG A 7 -11.57 4.16 -4.49
CA ARG A 7 -11.61 4.78 -5.82
C ARG A 7 -10.29 4.59 -6.55
N LEU A 8 -9.17 4.86 -5.88
CA LEU A 8 -7.84 4.75 -6.48
C LEU A 8 -7.52 3.30 -6.87
N LEU A 9 -7.85 2.33 -6.02
CA LEU A 9 -7.71 0.91 -6.33
C LEU A 9 -8.62 0.51 -7.50
N SER A 10 -9.85 1.04 -7.55
CA SER A 10 -10.74 0.77 -8.67
C SER A 10 -10.20 1.28 -10.01
N GLU A 11 -9.57 2.46 -10.01
CA GLU A 11 -8.91 3.03 -11.19
C GLU A 11 -7.72 2.18 -11.68
N GLN A 12 -7.03 1.46 -10.78
CA GLN A 12 -5.85 0.64 -11.10
C GLN A 12 -6.18 -0.84 -11.40
N LEU A 13 -7.15 -1.42 -10.70
CA LEU A 13 -7.45 -2.87 -10.71
C LEU A 13 -8.81 -3.20 -11.33
N GLY A 14 -9.66 -2.20 -11.58
CA GLY A 14 -11.05 -2.37 -11.99
C GLY A 14 -12.02 -2.33 -10.80
N GLU A 15 -13.32 -2.37 -11.08
CA GLU A 15 -14.37 -2.32 -10.04
C GLU A 15 -14.24 -3.47 -9.03
N GLY A 16 -14.45 -3.15 -7.76
CA GLY A 16 -14.24 -4.08 -6.65
C GLY A 16 -14.60 -3.46 -5.30
N GLU A 17 -14.62 -4.30 -4.27
CA GLU A 17 -15.02 -3.94 -2.91
C GLU A 17 -13.88 -4.21 -1.91
N ILE A 18 -13.85 -3.42 -0.83
CA ILE A 18 -12.94 -3.66 0.29
C ILE A 18 -13.55 -4.75 1.19
N GLU A 19 -12.96 -5.94 1.16
CA GLU A 19 -13.39 -7.12 1.89
C GLU A 19 -12.86 -7.15 3.34
N LEU A 20 -11.63 -6.67 3.54
CA LEU A 20 -10.94 -6.72 4.84
C LEU A 20 -10.14 -5.46 5.07
N ARG A 21 -10.16 -4.96 6.31
CA ARG A 21 -9.38 -3.84 6.83
C ARG A 21 -8.88 -4.21 8.22
N ASN A 22 -7.63 -4.61 8.34
CA ASN A 22 -7.01 -4.95 9.60
C ASN A 22 -5.84 -4.02 9.89
N GLU A 23 -5.88 -3.31 11.01
CA GLU A 23 -4.77 -2.47 11.45
C GLU A 23 -3.60 -3.37 11.88
N LEU A 24 -2.40 -3.03 11.45
CA LEU A 24 -1.20 -3.78 11.75
C LEU A 24 -0.46 -3.13 12.93
N PRO A 25 -0.18 -3.88 14.02
CA PRO A 25 0.59 -3.34 15.12
C PRO A 25 2.04 -3.06 14.68
N GLY A 26 2.64 -1.97 15.18
CA GLY A 26 4.04 -1.63 14.93
C GLY A 26 4.31 -0.71 13.74
N GLY A 27 3.29 0.02 13.26
CA GLY A 27 3.50 1.18 12.39
C GLY A 27 4.18 2.32 13.15
N GLU A 28 5.49 2.24 13.39
CA GLU A 28 6.18 3.16 14.32
C GLU A 28 6.34 4.60 13.77
N VAL A 29 6.00 4.85 12.50
CA VAL A 29 6.04 6.18 11.87
C VAL A 29 4.70 6.58 11.25
N HIS A 30 3.99 5.63 10.62
CA HIS A 30 2.69 5.84 9.96
C HIS A 30 1.72 4.73 10.37
N ALA A 31 0.42 5.03 10.42
CA ALA A 31 -0.59 3.98 10.62
C ALA A 31 -0.56 3.00 9.43
N ALA A 32 -0.56 1.70 9.72
CA ALA A 32 -0.38 0.64 8.74
C ALA A 32 -1.56 -0.34 8.77
N TRP A 33 -1.99 -0.75 7.58
CA TRP A 33 -3.17 -1.60 7.40
C TRP A 33 -2.88 -2.75 6.44
N HIS A 34 -3.39 -3.93 6.76
CA HIS A 34 -3.62 -5.01 5.82
C HIS A 34 -5.03 -4.85 5.24
N LEU A 35 -5.10 -4.62 3.94
CA LEU A 35 -6.32 -4.40 3.18
C LEU A 35 -6.53 -5.57 2.22
N ARG A 36 -7.76 -6.06 2.09
CA ARG A 36 -8.14 -6.93 0.96
C ARG A 36 -9.16 -6.24 0.07
N TYR A 37 -8.86 -6.14 -1.21
CA TYR A 37 -9.70 -5.52 -2.22
C TYR A 37 -9.84 -6.44 -3.43
N ALA A 38 -11.07 -6.82 -3.77
CA ALA A 38 -11.36 -7.71 -4.89
C ALA A 38 -10.46 -8.97 -4.95
N GLY A 39 -10.28 -9.64 -3.80
CA GLY A 39 -9.42 -10.82 -3.67
C GLY A 39 -7.90 -10.56 -3.68
N HIS A 40 -7.45 -9.31 -3.77
CA HIS A 40 -6.04 -8.93 -3.70
C HIS A 40 -5.67 -8.34 -2.33
N ASP A 41 -4.54 -8.78 -1.76
CA ASP A 41 -4.02 -8.27 -0.49
C ASP A 41 -3.04 -7.10 -0.71
N PHE A 42 -3.23 -6.04 0.07
CA PHE A 42 -2.44 -4.82 0.05
C PHE A 42 -1.94 -4.47 1.44
N PHE A 43 -0.76 -3.87 1.48
CA PHE A 43 -0.24 -3.16 2.62
C PHE A 43 -0.45 -1.67 2.37
N VAL A 44 -1.18 -1.01 3.25
CA VAL A 44 -1.49 0.42 3.12
C VAL A 44 -0.86 1.16 4.28
N LYS A 45 0.00 2.13 3.97
CA LYS A 45 0.45 3.14 4.93
C LYS A 45 -0.44 4.37 4.79
N CYS A 46 -0.79 5.00 5.91
CA CYS A 46 -1.52 6.25 5.91
C CYS A 46 -1.06 7.18 7.04
N ASP A 47 -1.08 8.48 6.75
CA ASP A 47 -0.77 9.52 7.72
C ASP A 47 -1.37 10.87 7.30
N GLU A 48 -1.01 11.96 7.98
CA GLU A 48 -1.34 13.34 7.65
C GLU A 48 -1.11 13.64 6.17
N ARG A 49 -1.99 14.43 5.56
CA ARG A 49 -1.94 14.77 4.13
C ARG A 49 -0.60 15.37 3.71
N GLU A 50 0.01 16.16 4.57
CA GLU A 50 1.27 16.88 4.39
C GLU A 50 2.43 15.95 4.08
N LEU A 51 2.32 14.67 4.45
CA LEU A 51 3.31 13.63 4.21
C LEU A 51 3.20 12.95 2.83
N LEU A 52 2.25 13.39 1.98
CA LEU A 52 2.15 12.92 0.60
C LEU A 52 3.49 12.96 -0.17
N PRO A 53 4.32 14.02 -0.08
CA PRO A 53 5.63 14.04 -0.73
C PRO A 53 6.55 12.91 -0.25
N GLY A 54 6.46 12.52 1.03
CA GLY A 54 7.19 11.39 1.59
C GLY A 54 6.75 10.07 0.98
N PHE A 55 5.43 9.84 0.89
CA PHE A 55 4.90 8.64 0.23
C PHE A 55 5.22 8.59 -1.28
N THR A 56 5.20 9.73 -1.98
CA THR A 56 5.62 9.80 -3.39
C THR A 56 7.10 9.45 -3.54
N ALA A 57 7.96 10.01 -2.69
CA ALA A 57 9.38 9.72 -2.71
C ALA A 57 9.68 8.24 -2.40
N GLU A 58 8.98 7.64 -1.44
CA GLU A 58 9.09 6.21 -1.15
C GLU A 58 8.70 5.35 -2.36
N ALA A 59 7.58 5.68 -3.02
CA ALA A 59 7.14 4.96 -4.21
C ALA A 59 8.18 5.02 -5.35
N ASP A 60 8.73 6.20 -5.61
CA ASP A 60 9.78 6.39 -6.62
C ASP A 60 11.05 5.57 -6.28
N GLN A 61 11.41 5.49 -5.00
CA GLN A 61 12.55 4.70 -4.52
C GLN A 61 12.33 3.19 -4.74
N LEU A 62 11.13 2.68 -4.42
CA LEU A 62 10.79 1.28 -4.62
C LEU A 62 10.74 0.92 -6.11
N GLU A 63 10.16 1.78 -6.95
CA GLU A 63 10.16 1.64 -8.41
C GLU A 63 11.60 1.56 -8.96
N LEU A 64 12.49 2.44 -8.49
CA LEU A 64 13.90 2.44 -8.89
C LEU A 64 14.62 1.15 -8.47
N LEU A 65 14.41 0.68 -7.23
CA LEU A 65 14.99 -0.57 -6.73
C LEU A 65 14.46 -1.79 -7.48
N SER A 66 13.18 -1.81 -7.83
CA SER A 66 12.59 -2.89 -8.65
C SER A 66 13.30 -3.03 -9.99
N ARG A 67 13.64 -1.89 -10.61
CA ARG A 67 14.35 -1.85 -11.90
C ARG A 67 15.81 -2.30 -11.83
N SER A 68 16.46 -2.20 -10.67
CA SER A 68 17.84 -2.65 -10.52
C SER A 68 17.97 -4.18 -10.59
N LYS A 69 16.90 -4.91 -10.27
CA LYS A 69 16.87 -6.39 -10.16
C LYS A 69 17.89 -6.94 -9.16
N THR A 70 18.31 -6.15 -8.19
CA THR A 70 19.30 -6.56 -7.17
C THR A 70 18.65 -7.02 -5.86
N VAL A 71 17.45 -6.52 -5.55
CA VAL A 71 16.68 -6.86 -4.36
C VAL A 71 15.21 -7.03 -4.74
N THR A 72 14.51 -7.91 -4.04
CA THR A 72 13.05 -8.01 -4.16
C THR A 72 12.42 -6.91 -3.33
N VAL A 73 11.60 -6.08 -3.97
CA VAL A 73 10.84 -5.00 -3.33
C VAL A 73 9.35 -5.20 -3.59
N PRO A 74 8.48 -4.71 -2.69
CA PRO A 74 7.04 -4.71 -2.95
C PRO A 74 6.72 -3.86 -4.19
N LYS A 75 5.68 -4.26 -4.91
CA LYS A 75 5.16 -3.48 -6.04
C LYS A 75 4.28 -2.37 -5.49
N VAL A 76 4.62 -1.12 -5.78
CA VAL A 76 3.75 0.02 -5.51
C VAL A 76 2.58 -0.03 -6.49
N TRP A 77 1.35 -0.01 -5.97
CA TRP A 77 0.14 0.07 -6.79
C TRP A 77 -0.40 1.48 -6.87
N ALA A 78 -0.32 2.22 -5.76
CA ALA A 78 -0.92 3.53 -5.72
C ALA A 78 -0.30 4.41 -4.64
N VAL A 79 -0.30 5.72 -4.89
CA VAL A 79 -0.02 6.77 -3.91
C VAL A 79 -1.07 7.84 -4.09
N GLY A 80 -1.61 8.36 -2.99
CA GLY A 80 -2.66 9.36 -3.05
C GLY A 80 -2.89 10.07 -1.74
N ALA A 81 -3.82 11.03 -1.77
CA ALA A 81 -4.30 11.71 -0.60
C ALA A 81 -5.78 12.05 -0.76
N ASP A 82 -6.47 12.19 0.37
CA ASP A 82 -7.80 12.79 0.42
C ASP A 82 -7.73 14.19 1.06
N ARG A 83 -8.81 14.64 1.71
CA ARG A 83 -8.83 15.95 2.37
C ARG A 83 -7.85 16.02 3.55
N ASP A 84 -7.77 14.96 4.34
CA ASP A 84 -7.18 14.95 5.68
C ASP A 84 -5.98 13.99 5.78
N TYR A 85 -5.87 12.99 4.87
CA TYR A 85 -4.86 11.93 4.92
C TYR A 85 -4.10 11.76 3.61
N SER A 86 -2.86 11.31 3.68
CA SER A 86 -2.08 10.75 2.58
C SER A 86 -1.84 9.26 2.79
N PHE A 87 -1.64 8.51 1.70
CA PHE A 87 -1.48 7.07 1.75
C PHE A 87 -0.66 6.50 0.59
N SER A 88 0.01 5.38 0.83
CA SER A 88 0.61 4.51 -0.18
C SER A 88 0.05 3.09 -0.07
N GLY A 89 -0.19 2.45 -1.20
CA GLY A 89 -0.69 1.09 -1.32
C GLY A 89 0.30 0.21 -2.06
N ASP A 90 0.85 -0.76 -1.36
CA ASP A 90 1.82 -1.72 -1.86
C ASP A 90 1.20 -3.11 -1.95
N GLY A 91 1.56 -3.85 -3.00
CA GLY A 91 1.09 -5.21 -3.20
C GLY A 91 1.78 -6.11 -2.21
N LEU A 92 1.01 -6.78 -1.37
CA LEU A 92 1.55 -7.89 -0.62
C LEU A 92 1.75 -9.03 -1.60
N SER A 93 3.00 -9.32 -1.95
CA SER A 93 3.34 -10.63 -2.47
C SER A 93 2.73 -11.65 -1.51
N PRO A 94 2.11 -12.75 -1.98
CA PRO A 94 1.95 -13.90 -1.10
C PRO A 94 3.36 -14.22 -0.62
N THR A 95 3.67 -13.85 0.61
CA THR A 95 4.87 -14.33 1.26
C THR A 95 4.70 -15.83 1.16
N SER A 96 5.54 -16.46 0.32
CA SER A 96 5.79 -17.89 0.45
C SER A 96 5.87 -18.11 1.93
N SER A 97 4.97 -18.94 2.46
CA SER A 97 5.03 -19.40 3.83
C SER A 97 6.48 -19.75 4.10
N ALA A 98 7.19 -18.87 4.81
CA ALA A 98 8.52 -19.16 5.26
C ALA A 98 8.31 -20.28 6.26
N GLY A 99 8.54 -21.51 5.79
CA GLY A 99 8.53 -22.69 6.62
C GLY A 99 9.50 -22.46 7.76
N CYS A 100 8.96 -22.27 8.96
CA CYS A 100 9.62 -22.76 10.15
C CYS A 100 9.36 -24.26 10.18
N ALA A 101 10.26 -25.01 9.56
CA ALA A 101 10.55 -26.40 9.90
C ALA A 101 11.67 -26.40 10.94
#